data_AF-A0A963PSQ6-F1
#
_entry.id   AF-A0A963PSQ6-F1
#
_cell.length_a   1.000
_cell.length_b   1.000
_cell.length_c   1.000
_cell.angle_alpha   90.00
_cell.angle_beta   90.00
_cell.angle_gamma   90.00
#
_symmetry.space_group_name_H-M   'P 1'
#
loop_
_entity.id
_entity.type
_entity.pdbx_description
1 polymer ?
#
loop_
_entity_poly.entity_id
_entity_poly.type
_entity_poly.pdbx_seq_one_letter_code
_entity_poly.pdbx_strand_id
1 'polypeptide(L)'
;NRVIGADANPYVALAMTLACGYLGMKNKIQPKAEMKGDAYLSPYSLPRSLGEALDWLRRESDLHEVLGKEFITVYTEIKELEFDEFMKVISPWEREHLLLHV
;
A
#
# COMPACT_ATOMS: atom_id res chain seq x y z
N ASN A 1 -0.05 -11.81 9.22
CA ASN A 1 0.14 -10.58 8.43
C ASN A 1 1.51 -9.99 8.79
N ARG A 2 2.48 -9.95 7.86
CA ARG A 2 3.85 -9.41 8.08
C ARG A 2 4.14 -8.19 7.18
N VAL A 3 3.12 -7.65 6.51
CA VAL A 3 3.26 -6.60 5.51
C VAL A 3 3.37 -5.22 6.15
N ILE A 4 2.75 -5.03 7.32
CA ILE A 4 2.67 -3.74 8.00
C ILE A 4 4.05 -3.36 8.56
N GLY A 5 4.54 -2.17 8.15
CA GLY A 5 5.77 -1.55 8.65
C GLY A 5 5.59 -0.90 10.03
N ALA A 6 6.71 -0.56 10.68
CA ALA A 6 6.71 0.05 12.02
C ALA A 6 6.23 1.51 12.02
N ASP A 7 6.22 2.16 10.86
CA ASP A 7 5.75 3.51 10.59
C ASP A 7 4.23 3.61 10.42
N ALA A 8 3.54 2.47 10.30
CA ALA A 8 2.10 2.44 10.10
C ALA A 8 1.34 2.87 11.37
N ASN A 9 0.27 3.64 11.19
CA ASN A 9 -0.67 3.94 12.27
C ASN A 9 -1.32 2.62 12.75
N PRO A 10 -1.15 2.22 14.03
CA PRO A 10 -1.58 0.91 14.51
C PRO A 10 -3.10 0.72 14.44
N TYR A 11 -3.88 1.80 14.61
CA TYR A 11 -5.35 1.73 14.52
C TYR A 11 -5.80 1.49 13.08
N VAL A 12 -5.23 2.23 12.12
CA VAL A 12 -5.55 2.06 10.71
C VAL A 12 -5.10 0.69 10.23
N ALA A 13 -3.91 0.24 10.61
CA ALA A 13 -3.37 -1.06 10.25
C ALA A 13 -4.24 -2.22 10.76
N LEU A 14 -4.72 -2.13 12.00
CA LEU A 14 -5.63 -3.12 12.57
C LEU A 14 -7.00 -3.07 11.89
N ALA A 15 -7.58 -1.88 11.71
CA ALA A 15 -8.88 -1.69 11.06
C ALA A 15 -8.90 -2.28 9.63
N MET A 16 -7.89 -1.97 8.82
CA MET A 16 -7.71 -2.52 7.47
C MET A 16 -7.56 -4.04 7.49
N THR A 17 -6.74 -4.58 8.39
CA THR A 17 -6.53 -6.03 8.51
C THR A 17 -7.84 -6.75 8.84
N LEU A 18 -8.61 -6.22 9.78
CA LEU A 18 -9.91 -6.77 10.16
C LEU A 18 -10.93 -6.62 9.04
N ALA A 19 -10.96 -5.48 8.34
CA ALA A 19 -11.83 -5.24 7.20
C ALA A 19 -11.60 -6.27 6.08
N CYS A 20 -10.34 -6.51 5.69
CA CYS A 20 -10.00 -7.53 4.70
C CYS A 20 -10.40 -8.95 5.14
N GLY A 21 -10.18 -9.29 6.41
CA GLY A 21 -10.61 -10.58 6.96
C GLY A 21 -12.14 -10.74 6.97
N TYR A 22 -12.86 -9.69 7.37
CA TYR A 22 -14.31 -9.63 7.36
C TYR A 22 -14.88 -9.79 5.95
N LEU A 23 -14.36 -9.04 4.97
CA LEU A 23 -14.76 -9.13 3.56
C LEU A 23 -14.50 -10.53 3.00
N GLY A 24 -13.35 -11.14 3.31
CA GLY A 24 -13.06 -12.52 2.92
C GLY A 24 -14.09 -13.52 3.44
N MET A 25 -14.51 -13.40 4.70
CA MET A 25 -15.56 -14.23 5.29
C MET A 25 -16.94 -13.96 4.69
N LYS A 26 -17.33 -12.68 4.57
CA LYS A 26 -18.62 -12.23 4.02
C LYS A 26 -18.81 -12.72 2.58
N ASN A 27 -17.77 -12.56 1.75
CA ASN A 27 -17.78 -12.90 0.33
C ASN A 27 -17.36 -14.36 0.08
N LYS A 28 -17.08 -15.14 1.13
CA LYS A 28 -16.64 -16.56 1.06
C LYS A 28 -15.45 -16.76 0.11
N ILE A 29 -14.50 -15.82 0.14
CA ILE A 29 -13.32 -15.85 -0.70
C ILE A 29 -12.42 -16.99 -0.23
N GLN A 30 -12.12 -17.92 -1.15
CA GLN A 30 -11.20 -19.00 -0.85
C GLN A 30 -9.75 -18.47 -0.88
N PRO A 31 -8.95 -18.74 0.15
CA PRO A 31 -7.54 -18.38 0.14
C PRO A 31 -6.82 -19.18 -0.96
N LYS A 32 -5.77 -18.58 -1.53
CA LYS A 32 -4.86 -19.31 -2.41
C LYS A 32 -4.17 -20.44 -1.63
N ALA A 33 -3.72 -21.46 -2.36
CA ALA A 33 -2.91 -22.52 -1.78
C ALA A 33 -1.67 -21.94 -1.08
N GLU A 34 -1.21 -22.62 -0.04
CA GLU A 34 0.01 -22.23 0.66
C GLU A 34 1.20 -22.15 -0.30
N MET A 35 2.01 -21.11 -0.13
CA MET A 35 3.28 -21.00 -0.83
C MET A 35 4.26 -22.02 -0.26
N LYS A 36 4.88 -22.82 -1.12
CA LYS A 36 5.98 -23.72 -0.76
C LYS A 36 7.27 -23.25 -1.40
N GLY A 37 8.36 -23.26 -0.63
CA GLY A 37 9.68 -22.85 -1.10
C GLY A 37 9.94 -21.36 -0.92
N ASP A 38 10.81 -20.81 -1.78
CA ASP A 38 11.30 -19.43 -1.67
C ASP A 38 10.36 -18.43 -2.36
N ALA A 39 9.79 -17.52 -1.57
CA ALA A 39 8.92 -16.46 -2.05
C ALA A 39 9.64 -15.40 -2.92
N TYR A 40 10.96 -15.25 -2.79
CA TYR A 40 11.73 -14.29 -3.60
C TYR A 40 11.81 -14.68 -5.08
N LEU A 41 11.59 -15.96 -5.40
CA LEU A 41 11.59 -16.46 -6.78
C LEU A 41 10.23 -16.30 -7.48
N SER A 42 9.20 -15.86 -6.75
CA SER A 42 7.85 -15.72 -7.31
C SER A 42 7.58 -14.32 -7.86
N PRO A 43 6.61 -14.18 -8.78
CA PRO A 43 6.24 -12.87 -9.30
C PRO A 43 5.85 -11.91 -8.17
N TYR A 44 6.41 -10.70 -8.21
CA TYR A 44 6.07 -9.65 -7.26
C TYR A 44 4.60 -9.26 -7.41
N SER A 45 3.85 -9.25 -6.31
CA SER A 45 2.39 -9.04 -6.33
C SER A 45 1.91 -7.89 -5.45
N LEU A 46 2.82 -7.09 -4.92
CA LEU A 46 2.50 -5.91 -4.11
C LEU A 46 2.75 -4.64 -4.94
N PRO A 47 2.19 -3.49 -4.53
CA PRO A 47 2.56 -2.21 -5.11
C PRO A 47 4.05 -1.92 -4.96
N ARG A 48 4.66 -1.35 -5.99
CA ARG A 48 6.09 -0.97 -6.03
C ARG A 48 6.36 0.42 -5.47
N SER A 49 5.33 1.25 -5.39
CA SER A 49 5.41 2.62 -4.88
C SER A 49 4.20 2.96 -4.03
N LEU A 50 4.30 4.04 -3.26
CA LEU A 50 3.16 4.55 -2.50
C LEU A 50 2.03 4.98 -3.43
N GLY A 51 2.33 5.70 -4.53
CA GLY A 51 1.32 6.08 -5.52
C GLY A 51 0.55 4.89 -6.10
N GLU A 52 1.23 3.79 -6.43
CA GLU A 52 0.54 2.57 -6.91
C GLU A 52 -0.38 1.97 -5.82
N ALA A 53 0.08 1.96 -4.56
CA ALA A 53 -0.73 1.46 -3.45
C ALA A 53 -1.99 2.32 -3.22
N LEU A 54 -1.87 3.65 -3.33
CA LEU A 54 -2.99 4.58 -3.22
C LEU A 54 -3.99 4.39 -4.36
N ASP A 55 -3.50 4.18 -5.59
CA ASP A 55 -4.38 3.88 -6.73
C ASP A 55 -5.17 2.60 -6.55
N TRP A 56 -4.54 1.54 -6.02
CA TRP A 56 -5.23 0.29 -5.72
C TRP A 56 -6.30 0.51 -4.64
N LEU A 57 -5.97 1.23 -3.57
CA LEU A 57 -6.91 1.52 -2.49
C LEU A 57 -8.10 2.38 -2.96
N ARG A 58 -7.86 3.36 -3.84
CA ARG A 58 -8.94 4.19 -4.42
C ARG A 58 -9.94 3.37 -5.23
N ARG A 59 -9.48 2.29 -5.88
CA ARG A 59 -10.32 1.42 -6.74
C ARG A 59 -11.07 0.33 -5.97
N GLU A 60 -10.71 0.08 -4.72
CA GLU A 60 -11.28 -1.02 -3.94
C GLU A 60 -12.59 -0.62 -3.23
N SER A 61 -13.71 -0.71 -3.94
CA SER A 61 -15.03 -0.28 -3.43
C SER A 61 -15.47 -0.97 -2.14
N ASP A 62 -15.13 -2.26 -1.97
CA ASP A 62 -15.53 -3.03 -0.79
C ASP A 62 -14.94 -2.44 0.50
N LEU A 63 -13.71 -1.92 0.43
CA LEU A 63 -13.07 -1.26 1.57
C LEU A 63 -13.69 0.11 1.87
N HIS A 64 -14.20 0.82 0.85
CA HIS A 64 -14.92 2.08 1.05
C HIS A 64 -16.24 1.84 1.78
N GLU A 65 -16.93 0.74 1.51
CA GLU A 65 -18.16 0.37 2.22
C GLU A 65 -17.91 0.03 3.69
N VAL A 66 -16.78 -0.64 3.99
CA VAL A 66 -16.48 -1.11 5.36
C VAL A 66 -15.87 -0.01 6.23
N LEU A 67 -14.93 0.78 5.69
CA LEU A 67 -14.17 1.77 6.46
C LEU A 67 -14.69 3.21 6.29
N GLY A 68 -15.60 3.41 5.35
CA GLY A 68 -16.16 4.70 5.00
C GLY A 68 -15.45 5.34 3.81
N LYS A 69 -16.22 5.68 2.79
CA LYS A 69 -15.75 6.35 1.58
C LYS A 69 -15.01 7.65 1.87
N GLU A 70 -15.53 8.46 2.80
CA GLU A 70 -14.90 9.73 3.20
C GLU A 70 -13.52 9.50 3.82
N PHE A 71 -13.39 8.50 4.69
CA PHE A 71 -12.12 8.15 5.31
C PHE A 71 -11.08 7.74 4.26
N ILE A 72 -11.44 6.79 3.38
CA ILE A 72 -10.51 6.34 2.33
C ILE A 72 -10.12 7.50 1.41
N THR A 73 -11.09 8.33 1.00
CA THR A 73 -10.83 9.49 0.15
C THR A 73 -9.80 10.41 0.80
N VAL A 74 -10.09 10.93 2.00
CA VAL A 74 -9.20 11.86 2.72
C VAL A 74 -7.83 11.23 2.98
N TYR A 75 -7.78 9.97 3.39
CA TYR A 75 -6.52 9.26 3.63
C TYR A 75 -5.68 9.21 2.35
N THR A 76 -6.27 8.84 1.22
CA THR A 76 -5.54 8.74 -0.06
C THR A 76 -5.08 10.10 -0.57
N GLU A 77 -5.89 11.15 -0.46
CA GLU A 77 -5.52 12.51 -0.88
C GLU A 77 -4.33 13.05 -0.06
N ILE A 78 -4.35 12.87 1.27
CA ILE A 78 -3.24 13.31 2.13
C ILE A 78 -1.95 12.58 1.75
N LYS A 79 -2.03 11.26 1.53
CA LYS A 79 -0.86 10.46 1.18
C LYS A 79 -0.34 10.73 -0.23
N GLU A 80 -1.21 11.11 -1.17
CA GLU A 80 -0.79 11.56 -2.49
C GLU A 80 0.02 12.86 -2.38
N LEU A 81 -0.47 13.84 -1.61
CA LEU A 81 0.24 15.11 -1.41
C LEU A 81 1.61 14.91 -0.75
N GLU A 82 1.71 14.04 0.25
CA GLU A 82 2.99 13.66 0.86
C GLU A 82 3.94 13.02 -0.18
N PHE A 83 3.42 12.13 -1.01
CA PHE A 83 4.20 11.44 -2.04
C PHE A 83 4.69 12.39 -3.13
N ASP A 84 3.81 13.26 -3.64
CA ASP A 84 4.15 14.27 -4.63
C ASP A 84 5.22 15.24 -4.12
N GLU A 85 5.16 15.62 -2.85
CA GLU A 85 6.17 16.48 -2.25
C GLU A 85 7.51 15.75 -2.12
N PHE A 86 7.50 14.48 -1.72
CA PHE A 86 8.71 13.65 -1.70
C PHE A 86 9.37 13.54 -3.08
N MET A 87 8.57 13.34 -4.13
CA MET A 87 9.07 13.18 -5.50
C MET A 87 9.70 14.46 -6.09
N LYS A 88 9.45 15.63 -5.49
CA LYS A 88 10.12 16.89 -5.90
C LYS A 88 11.53 17.03 -5.31
N VAL A 89 11.90 16.20 -4.34
CA VAL A 89 13.19 16.28 -3.66
C VAL A 89 14.25 15.50 -4.43
N ILE A 90 15.30 16.18 -4.89
CA ILE A 90 16.48 15.51 -5.46
C ILE A 90 17.29 14.90 -4.32
N SER A 91 17.32 13.57 -4.27
CA SER A 91 18.02 12.82 -3.23
C SER A 91 19.55 12.97 -3.34
N PRO A 92 20.30 12.80 -2.23
CA PRO A 92 21.76 12.80 -2.27
C PRO A 92 22.34 11.77 -3.25
N TRP A 93 21.72 10.58 -3.35
CA TRP A 93 22.15 9.54 -4.29
C TRP A 93 22.03 10.00 -5.75
N GLU A 94 20.90 10.62 -6.11
CA GLU A 94 20.70 11.17 -7.47
C GLU A 94 21.70 12.28 -7.76
N ARG A 95 22.02 13.13 -6.78
CA ARG A 95 23.07 14.14 -6.96
C ARG A 95 24.42 13.49 -7.23
N GLU A 96 24.80 12.49 -6.46
CA GLU A 96 26.10 11.81 -6.63
C GLU A 96 26.23 11.05 -7.95
N HIS A 97 25.15 10.45 -8.44
CA HIS A 97 25.20 9.53 -9.59
C HIS A 97 24.68 10.10 -10.90
N LEU A 98 23.83 11.14 -10.86
CA LEU A 98 23.18 11.73 -12.05
C LEU A 98 23.68 13.13 -12.36
N LEU A 99 24.35 13.83 -11.43
CA LEU A 99 25.08 15.04 -11.80
C LEU A 99 26.30 14.62 -12.62
N LEU A 100 26.36 15.11 -13.86
CA LEU A 100 27.56 14.98 -14.68
C LEU A 100 28.71 15.68 -13.95
N HIS A 101 29.72 14.90 -13.54
CA HIS A 101 31.01 15.44 -13.17
C HIS A 101 31.63 16.08 -14.42
N VAL A 102 31.47 17.40 -14.56
CA VAL A 102 32.24 18.22 -15.49
C VAL A 102 33.45 18.77 -14.75
#